data_AF-A0A1L9BIU9-F1
#
_entry.id   AF-A0A1L9BIU9-F1
#
_cell.length_a   1.000
_cell.length_b   1.000
_cell.length_c   1.000
_cell.angle_alpha   90.00
_cell.angle_beta   90.00
_cell.angle_gamma   90.00
#
_symmetry.space_group_name_H-M   'P 1'
#
loop_
_entity.id
_entity.type
_entity.pdbx_description
1 polymer ?
#
loop_
_entity_poly.entity_id
_entity_poly.type
_entity_poly.pdbx_seq_one_letter_code
_entity_poly.pdbx_strand_id
1 'polypeptide(L)'
;MGEGCFAEQWAEPVELELAPLPCWKGPREEERQRAVRALVEEVEVEARARNKPVLGTRAVRARHPHTRPEHLKRSPRPLGHASTRQALRELREQYRTFVAAFREAAARWGRGDFSAPFPPFSFPPRVVPGCVARVL
;
A
#
# COMPACT_ATOMS: atom_id res chain seq x y z
N MET A 1 -12.47 18.19 23.24
CA MET A 1 -12.13 17.28 24.35
C MET A 1 -12.82 15.98 24.01
N GLY A 2 -12.11 15.01 23.45
CA GLY A 2 -12.69 13.70 23.18
C GLY A 2 -12.69 12.94 24.48
N GLU A 3 -13.87 12.69 25.05
CA GLU A 3 -13.99 11.77 26.18
C GLU A 3 -13.54 10.39 25.68
N GLY A 4 -12.44 9.90 26.24
CA GLY A 4 -11.89 8.60 25.86
C GLY A 4 -12.92 7.50 26.13
N CYS A 5 -13.10 6.59 25.17
CA CYS A 5 -14.02 5.45 25.32
C CYS A 5 -13.50 4.36 26.28
N PHE A 6 -12.40 4.63 27.00
CA PHE A 6 -11.76 3.68 27.90
C PHE A 6 -12.10 4.05 29.33
N ALA A 7 -12.53 3.07 30.12
CA ALA A 7 -12.73 3.27 31.54
C ALA A 7 -11.42 3.73 32.18
N GLU A 8 -11.44 4.85 32.91
CA GLU A 8 -10.23 5.45 33.52
C GLU A 8 -9.47 4.44 34.38
N GLN A 9 -10.18 3.49 34.99
CA GLN A 9 -9.58 2.42 35.78
C GLN A 9 -8.62 1.51 34.99
N TRP A 10 -8.66 1.52 33.65
CA TRP A 10 -7.79 0.74 32.75
C TRP A 10 -6.88 1.64 31.92
N ALA A 11 -6.90 2.95 32.16
CA ALA A 11 -6.04 3.91 31.48
C ALA A 11 -4.69 4.00 32.20
N GLU A 12 -3.60 3.73 31.48
CA GLU A 12 -2.24 3.93 31.98
C GLU A 12 -1.71 5.27 31.45
N PRO A 13 -1.28 6.21 32.30
CA PRO A 13 -0.69 7.45 31.85
C PRO A 13 0.65 7.15 31.17
N VAL A 14 0.76 7.49 29.88
CA VAL A 14 2.00 7.36 29.11
C VAL A 14 2.56 8.76 28.86
N GLU A 15 3.79 9.00 29.30
CA GLU A 15 4.51 10.21 28.96
C GLU A 15 4.85 10.19 27.47
N LEU A 16 4.40 11.22 26.74
CA LEU A 16 4.68 11.40 25.31
C LEU A 16 5.68 12.53 25.13
N GLU A 17 6.91 12.17 24.77
CA GLU A 17 7.91 13.15 24.35
C GLU A 17 7.63 13.63 22.92
N LEU A 18 7.37 14.93 22.78
CA LEU A 18 7.20 15.55 21.47
C LEU A 18 8.56 16.01 20.94
N ALA A 19 9.19 15.17 20.13
CA ALA A 19 10.42 15.52 19.41
C ALA A 19 10.11 16.08 18.00
N PRO A 20 10.92 17.03 17.49
CA PRO A 20 10.81 17.47 16.10
C PRO A 20 11.10 16.30 15.14
N LEU A 21 10.44 16.31 13.98
CA LEU A 21 10.68 15.29 12.95
C LEU A 21 12.16 15.34 12.51
N PRO A 22 12.73 14.23 11.99
CA PRO A 22 14.14 14.17 11.60
C PRO A 22 14.60 15.29 10.66
N CYS A 23 13.74 15.74 9.74
CA CYS A 23 14.04 16.85 8.82
C CYS A 23 14.06 18.24 9.49
N TRP A 24 13.62 18.35 10.75
CA TRP A 24 13.53 19.59 11.53
C TRP A 24 14.43 19.61 12.77
N LYS A 25 15.36 18.65 12.93
CA LYS A 25 16.26 18.56 14.09
C LYS A 25 17.34 19.65 14.15
N GLY A 26 17.72 20.22 13.00
CA GLY A 26 18.79 21.22 12.89
C GLY A 26 18.37 22.67 13.15
N PRO A 27 17.28 23.19 12.53
CA PRO A 27 16.93 24.60 12.68
C PRO A 27 16.48 24.94 14.10
N ARG A 28 16.75 26.18 14.51
CA ARG A 28 16.22 26.73 15.76
C ARG A 28 14.69 26.79 15.71
N GLU A 29 14.07 26.82 16.89
CA GLU A 29 12.61 26.90 17.02
C GLU A 29 11.99 28.00 16.13
N GLU A 30 12.57 29.19 16.18
CA GLU A 30 12.09 30.36 15.42
C GLU A 30 12.20 30.18 13.91
N GLU A 31 13.29 29.57 13.45
CA GLU A 31 13.54 29.27 12.03
C GLU A 31 12.53 28.23 11.54
N ARG A 32 12.27 27.19 12.35
CA ARG A 32 11.24 26.20 12.07
C ARG A 32 9.86 26.82 11.99
N GLN A 33 9.49 27.66 12.96
CA GLN A 33 8.20 28.35 12.94
C GLN A 33 8.05 29.26 11.72
N ARG A 34 9.11 29.97 11.33
CA ARG A 34 9.11 30.80 10.11
C ARG A 34 8.91 29.94 8.86
N ALA A 35 9.63 28.82 8.74
CA ALA A 35 9.53 27.93 7.60
C ALA A 35 8.13 27.27 7.51
N VAL A 36 7.56 26.85 8.64
CA VAL A 36 6.19 26.31 8.68
C VAL A 36 5.16 27.38 8.29
N ARG A 37 5.31 28.62 8.76
CA ARG A 37 4.42 29.73 8.36
C ARG A 37 4.48 30.00 6.86
N ALA A 38 5.68 30.05 6.28
CA ALA A 38 5.86 30.22 4.84
C ALA A 38 5.21 29.09 4.04
N LEU A 39 5.42 27.83 4.46
CA LEU A 39 4.78 26.67 3.82
C LEU A 39 3.25 26.73 3.86
N VAL A 40 2.68 27.13 5.01
CA VAL A 40 1.22 27.29 5.14
C VAL A 40 0.70 28.38 4.20
N GLU A 41 1.40 29.52 4.12
CA GLU A 41 1.04 30.61 3.21
C GLU A 41 1.07 30.17 1.74
N GLU A 42 2.10 29.46 1.30
CA GLU A 42 2.20 28.90 -0.05
C GLU A 42 1.02 27.96 -0.36
N VAL A 43 0.69 27.05 0.57
CA VAL A 43 -0.45 26.13 0.43
C VAL A 43 -1.77 26.88 0.35
N GLU A 44 -1.95 27.93 1.15
CA GLU A 44 -3.16 28.77 1.11
C GLU A 44 -3.30 29.51 -0.23
N VAL A 45 -2.20 30.06 -0.76
CA VAL A 45 -2.19 30.72 -2.07
C VAL A 45 -2.57 29.74 -3.18
N GLU A 46 -1.97 28.55 -3.19
CA GLU A 46 -2.30 27.49 -4.15
C GLU A 46 -3.76 27.05 -4.04
N ALA A 47 -4.28 26.89 -2.82
CA ALA A 47 -5.66 26.51 -2.57
C ALA A 47 -6.65 27.57 -3.07
N ARG A 48 -6.37 28.86 -2.81
CA ARG A 48 -7.17 29.99 -3.31
C ARG A 48 -7.19 30.02 -4.84
N ALA A 49 -6.03 29.81 -5.49
CA ALA A 49 -5.94 29.78 -6.94
C ALA A 49 -6.74 28.63 -7.58
N ARG A 50 -6.80 27.46 -6.93
CA ARG A 50 -7.60 26.32 -7.39
C ARG A 50 -9.11 26.51 -7.24
N ASN A 51 -9.54 27.42 -6.36
CA ASN A 51 -10.95 27.74 -6.08
C ASN A 51 -11.85 26.50 -5.92
N LYS A 52 -11.34 25.45 -5.26
CA LYS A 52 -12.07 24.21 -5.04
C LYS A 52 -12.76 24.26 -3.68
N PRO A 53 -14.06 23.95 -3.58
CA PRO A 53 -14.73 23.91 -2.29
C PRO A 53 -14.10 22.83 -1.40
N VAL A 54 -13.79 23.21 -0.15
CA VAL A 54 -13.27 22.32 0.89
C VAL A 54 -14.25 22.23 2.06
N LEU A 55 -14.15 21.16 2.84
CA LEU A 55 -14.89 21.05 4.08
C LEU A 55 -14.37 22.09 5.08
N GLY A 56 -15.25 22.96 5.56
CA GLY A 56 -14.92 23.92 6.62
C GLY A 56 -14.65 23.23 7.96
N THR A 57 -14.00 23.93 8.87
CA THR A 57 -13.59 23.42 10.20
C THR A 57 -14.73 22.74 10.97
N ARG A 58 -15.93 23.32 10.95
CA ARG A 58 -17.14 22.74 11.56
C ARG A 58 -17.51 21.40 10.95
N ALA A 59 -17.50 21.31 9.62
CA ALA A 59 -17.85 20.08 8.91
C ALA A 59 -16.81 18.97 9.12
N VAL A 60 -15.52 19.34 9.19
CA VAL A 60 -14.43 18.41 9.53
C VAL A 60 -14.62 17.84 10.95
N ARG A 61 -14.88 18.70 11.94
CA ARG A 61 -15.09 18.28 13.33
C ARG A 61 -16.34 17.43 13.54
N ALA A 62 -17.37 17.65 12.71
CA ALA A 62 -18.60 16.86 12.75
C ALA A 62 -18.44 15.45 12.15
N ARG A 63 -17.32 15.16 11.47
CA ARG A 63 -17.09 13.86 10.85
C ARG A 63 -16.55 12.88 11.89
N HIS A 64 -17.26 11.77 12.09
CA HIS A 64 -16.76 10.70 12.93
C HIS A 64 -15.60 9.95 12.21
N PRO A 65 -14.42 9.78 12.83
CA PRO A 65 -13.22 9.27 12.16
C PRO A 65 -13.38 7.88 11.52
N HIS A 66 -14.22 7.03 12.11
CA HIS A 66 -14.47 5.68 11.59
C HIS A 66 -15.68 5.59 10.64
N THR A 67 -16.29 6.72 10.28
CA THR A 67 -17.40 6.70 9.32
C THR A 67 -16.89 6.34 7.94
N ARG A 68 -17.38 5.20 7.43
CA ARG A 68 -17.14 4.76 6.05
C ARG A 68 -17.71 5.80 5.06
N PRO A 69 -16.97 6.20 4.02
CA PRO A 69 -17.51 7.02 2.94
C PRO A 69 -18.66 6.31 2.22
N GLU A 70 -19.72 7.04 1.89
CA GLU A 70 -20.86 6.52 1.12
C GLU A 70 -20.41 6.01 -0.25
N HIS A 71 -19.52 6.76 -0.90
CA HIS A 71 -18.96 6.42 -2.20
C HIS A 71 -17.47 6.11 -2.09
N LEU A 72 -17.13 4.84 -2.28
CA LEU A 72 -15.75 4.41 -2.45
C LEU A 72 -15.38 4.55 -3.91
N LYS A 73 -14.26 5.21 -4.21
CA LYS A 73 -13.67 5.16 -5.54
C LYS A 73 -13.29 3.72 -5.84
N ARG A 74 -13.97 3.12 -6.81
CA ARG A 74 -13.65 1.78 -7.33
C ARG A 74 -12.95 1.94 -8.67
N SER A 75 -11.62 1.86 -8.67
CA SER A 75 -10.89 1.55 -9.90
C SER A 75 -10.59 0.05 -9.93
N PRO A 76 -10.57 -0.57 -11.12
CA PRO A 76 -10.02 -1.91 -11.27
C PRO A 76 -8.61 -1.95 -10.67
N ARG A 77 -8.24 -3.08 -10.05
CA ARG A 77 -6.86 -3.28 -9.61
C ARG A 77 -5.95 -3.22 -10.85
N PRO A 78 -4.90 -2.39 -10.83
CA PRO A 78 -3.98 -2.33 -11.97
C PRO A 78 -3.31 -3.69 -12.14
N LEU A 79 -3.05 -4.07 -13.40
CA LEU A 79 -2.36 -5.33 -13.72
C LEU A 79 -0.93 -5.39 -13.16
N GLY A 80 -0.32 -4.22 -13.00
CA GLY A 80 0.95 -4.02 -12.34
C GLY A 80 1.15 -2.53 -12.06
N HIS A 81 1.89 -2.22 -11.00
CA HIS A 81 2.27 -0.85 -10.67
C HIS A 81 3.46 -0.43 -11.54
N ALA A 82 3.19 -0.12 -12.81
CA ALA A 82 4.19 0.36 -13.76
C ALA A 82 4.03 1.87 -13.98
N SER A 83 5.13 2.62 -13.89
CA SER A 83 5.14 4.07 -14.07
C SER A 83 4.92 4.51 -15.52
N THR A 84 5.13 3.60 -16.49
CA THR A 84 4.97 3.88 -17.93
C THR A 84 4.23 2.77 -18.66
N ARG A 85 3.64 3.09 -19.81
CA ARG A 85 2.98 2.08 -20.68
C ARG A 85 3.95 1.04 -21.22
N GLN A 86 5.19 1.45 -21.50
CA GLN A 86 6.24 0.56 -21.99
C GLN A 86 6.64 -0.47 -20.92
N ALA A 87 6.88 -0.01 -19.68
CA ALA A 87 7.18 -0.90 -18.56
C ALA A 87 6.02 -1.87 -18.28
N LEU A 88 4.77 -1.43 -18.44
CA LEU A 88 3.61 -2.31 -18.31
C LEU A 88 3.57 -3.38 -19.42
N ARG A 89 3.98 -3.04 -20.64
CA ARG A 89 4.05 -4.00 -21.76
C ARG A 89 5.13 -5.06 -21.51
N GLU A 90 6.32 -4.63 -21.10
CA GLU A 90 7.43 -5.52 -20.75
C GLU A 90 7.06 -6.46 -19.61
N LEU A 91 6.42 -5.95 -18.55
CA LEU A 91 5.89 -6.78 -17.45
C LEU A 91 4.93 -7.86 -17.96
N ARG A 92 4.04 -7.51 -18.90
CA ARG A 92 3.08 -8.47 -19.47
C ARG A 92 3.76 -9.54 -20.30
N GLU A 93 4.80 -9.19 -21.05
CA GLU A 93 5.57 -10.14 -21.85
C GLU A 93 6.39 -11.08 -20.95
N GLN A 94 7.09 -10.54 -19.94
CA GLN A 94 7.82 -11.33 -18.94
C GLN A 94 6.90 -12.29 -18.18
N TYR A 95 5.73 -11.81 -17.76
CA TYR A 95 4.76 -12.65 -17.05
C TYR A 95 4.20 -13.77 -17.95
N ARG A 96 3.95 -13.50 -19.23
CA ARG A 96 3.53 -14.54 -20.20
C ARG A 96 4.60 -15.62 -20.35
N THR A 97 5.86 -15.21 -20.50
CA THR A 97 7.00 -16.15 -20.59
C THR A 97 7.13 -16.99 -19.33
N PHE A 98 7.05 -16.37 -18.15
CA PHE A 98 7.05 -17.06 -16.86
C PHE A 98 5.92 -18.10 -16.76
N VAL A 99 4.68 -17.72 -17.09
CA VAL A 99 3.51 -18.61 -17.03
C VAL A 99 3.65 -19.78 -18.00
N ALA A 100 4.21 -19.56 -19.20
CA ALA A 100 4.46 -20.62 -20.16
C ALA A 100 5.46 -21.64 -19.61
N ALA A 101 6.62 -21.18 -19.13
CA ALA A 101 7.65 -22.03 -18.54
C ALA A 101 7.13 -22.80 -17.30
N PHE A 102 6.37 -22.12 -16.44
CA PHE A 102 5.76 -22.76 -15.27
C PHE A 102 4.79 -23.87 -15.66
N ARG A 103 3.93 -23.64 -16.66
CA ARG A 103 2.94 -24.63 -17.11
C ARG A 103 3.61 -25.85 -17.74
N GLU A 104 4.68 -25.65 -18.49
CA GLU A 104 5.47 -26.74 -19.06
C GLU A 104 6.11 -27.60 -17.96
N ALA A 105 6.77 -26.97 -16.98
CA ALA A 105 7.35 -27.65 -15.83
C ALA A 105 6.29 -28.39 -15.00
N ALA A 106 5.14 -27.76 -14.74
CA ALA A 106 4.02 -28.37 -14.03
C ALA A 106 3.43 -29.59 -14.76
N ALA A 107 3.38 -29.57 -16.10
CA ALA A 107 2.92 -30.71 -16.88
C ALA A 107 3.88 -31.91 -16.78
N ARG A 108 5.20 -31.66 -16.78
CA ARG A 108 6.22 -32.70 -16.56
C ARG A 108 6.17 -33.25 -15.13
N TRP A 109 6.09 -32.36 -14.15
CA TRP A 109 5.92 -32.67 -12.74
C TRP A 109 4.70 -33.56 -12.48
N GLY A 110 3.55 -33.23 -13.08
CA GLY A 110 2.32 -34.03 -12.96
C GLY A 110 2.40 -35.42 -13.60
N ARG A 111 3.35 -35.65 -14.51
CA ARG A 111 3.65 -36.97 -15.10
C ARG A 111 4.68 -37.78 -14.30
N GLY A 112 5.17 -37.25 -13.18
CA GLY A 112 6.14 -37.91 -12.31
C GLY A 112 7.61 -37.50 -12.53
N ASP A 113 7.89 -36.56 -13.44
CA ASP A 113 9.23 -35.96 -13.55
C ASP A 113 9.40 -34.89 -12.47
N PHE A 114 9.76 -35.34 -11.26
CA PHE A 114 10.02 -34.46 -10.11
C PHE A 114 11.36 -33.70 -10.22
N SER A 115 12.11 -33.89 -11.30
CA SER A 115 13.33 -33.12 -11.58
C SER A 115 13.08 -31.95 -12.53
N ALA A 116 11.84 -31.77 -13.02
CA ALA A 116 11.49 -30.71 -13.94
C ALA A 116 11.87 -29.32 -13.38
N PRO A 117 12.64 -28.50 -14.11
CA PRO A 117 13.09 -27.21 -13.63
C PRO A 117 11.95 -26.20 -13.68
N PHE A 118 11.56 -25.69 -12.52
CA PHE A 118 10.59 -24.60 -12.39
C PHE A 118 11.28 -23.25 -12.59
N PRO A 119 10.58 -22.23 -13.15
CA PRO A 119 11.15 -20.90 -13.29
C PRO A 119 11.50 -20.30 -11.90
N PRO A 120 12.50 -19.41 -11.81
CA PRO A 120 12.85 -18.74 -10.57
C PRO A 120 11.65 -18.11 -9.87
N PHE A 121 11.68 -18.09 -8.53
CA PHE A 121 10.61 -17.55 -7.69
C PHE A 121 9.25 -18.26 -7.83
N SER A 122 9.26 -19.50 -8.29
CA SER A 122 8.08 -20.36 -8.33
C SER A 122 8.33 -21.67 -7.58
N PHE A 123 7.25 -22.28 -7.10
CA PHE A 123 7.30 -23.56 -6.41
C PHE A 123 6.48 -24.60 -7.19
N PRO A 124 6.93 -25.87 -7.22
CA PRO A 124 6.18 -26.93 -7.85
C PRO A 124 4.79 -27.11 -7.19
N PRO A 125 3.76 -27.46 -7.97
CA PRO A 125 2.44 -27.72 -7.42
C PRO A 125 2.45 -28.97 -6.53
N ARG A 126 1.58 -29.00 -5.51
CA ARG A 126 1.42 -30.18 -4.65
C ARG A 126 0.95 -31.37 -5.50
N VAL A 127 1.69 -32.48 -5.43
CA VAL A 127 1.22 -33.79 -5.88
C VAL A 127 0.37 -34.40 -4.76
N VAL A 128 -0.88 -34.74 -5.03
CA VAL A 128 -1.72 -35.55 -4.14
C VAL A 128 -1.39 -37.03 -4.38
N PRO A 129 -1.11 -37.84 -3.34
CA PRO A 129 -0.85 -39.26 -3.50
C PRO A 129 -2.14 -39.96 -3.96
N GLY A 130 -2.19 -40.37 -5.23
CA GLY A 130 -3.37 -41.03 -5.82
C GLY A 130 -3.34 -41.13 -7.35
N CYS A 131 -2.64 -40.21 -8.02
CA CYS A 131 -2.34 -40.29 -9.45
C CYS A 131 -0.86 -40.65 -9.67
N VAL A 132 -0.41 -41.76 -9.09
CA VAL A 132 0.83 -42.40 -9.54
C VAL A 132 0.44 -43.35 -10.66
N ALA A 133 0.76 -42.98 -11.90
CA ALA A 133 0.83 -43.98 -12.96
C ALA A 133 1.81 -45.05 -12.47
N ARG A 134 1.34 -46.30 -12.34
CA ARG A 134 2.19 -47.46 -12.11
C ARG A 134 3.21 -47.50 -13.26
N VAL A 135 4.46 -47.17 -12.94
CA VAL A 135 5.59 -47.48 -13.80
C VAL A 135 5.77 -49.00 -13.68
N LEU A 136 5.46 -49.71 -14.76
CA LEU A 136 6.00 -51.04 -15.06
C LEU A 136 7.27 -50.85 -15.90
#